data_AF-A0A653EFM8-F1
#
_entry.id   AF-A0A653EFM8-F1
#
_cell.length_a   1.000
_cell.length_b   1.000
_cell.length_c   1.000
_cell.angle_alpha   90.00
_cell.angle_beta   90.00
_cell.angle_gamma   90.00
#
_symmetry.space_group_name_H-M   'P 1'
#
loop_
_entity.id
_entity.type
_entity.pdbx_description
1 polymer ?
#
loop_
_entity_poly.entity_id
_entity_poly.type
_entity_poly.pdbx_seq_one_letter_code
_entity_poly.pdbx_strand_id
1 'polypeptide(L)'
;MYSHILGRAADYPEMKRIIEPPMHVDSQLSSNIQFADWVAACVTRAIEYQLIKDSPYKWVATCKELNAVRGGFTSESKIHLWKRDLADLNHTEIVRDERPLYPKAAGHLIGDRNPEVFHKIKAAAERASARQTTQSG
;
A
#
# COMPACT_ATOMS: atom_id res chain seq x y z
N MET A 1 8.64 -16.77 -33.58
CA MET A 1 7.69 -17.87 -33.86
C MET A 1 6.37 -17.33 -34.41
N TYR A 2 5.68 -16.40 -33.72
CA TYR A 2 4.42 -15.81 -34.20
C TYR A 2 4.53 -14.95 -35.47
N SER A 3 5.68 -14.31 -35.73
CA SER A 3 5.90 -13.47 -36.92
C SER A 3 5.72 -14.20 -38.25
N HIS A 4 6.18 -15.46 -38.34
CA HIS A 4 6.07 -16.27 -39.56
C HIS A 4 4.64 -16.77 -39.81
N ILE A 5 3.84 -16.91 -38.75
CA ILE A 5 2.44 -17.35 -38.80
C ILE A 5 1.53 -16.15 -39.13
N LEU A 6 1.76 -14.99 -38.49
CA LEU A 6 1.09 -13.72 -38.80
C LEU A 6 1.35 -13.26 -40.23
N GLY A 7 2.58 -13.42 -40.73
CA GLY A 7 2.94 -13.11 -42.12
C GLY A 7 2.15 -13.93 -43.14
N ARG A 8 1.91 -15.23 -42.87
CA ARG A 8 1.12 -16.11 -43.76
C ARG A 8 -0.38 -15.91 -43.64
N ALA A 9 -0.87 -15.40 -42.51
CA ALA A 9 -2.29 -15.09 -42.32
C ALA A 9 -2.79 -13.92 -43.18
N ALA A 10 -1.86 -13.07 -43.65
CA ALA A 10 -2.16 -12.01 -44.60
C ALA A 10 -2.55 -12.57 -45.97
N ASP A 11 -1.94 -13.70 -46.37
CA ASP A 11 -2.15 -14.35 -47.67
C ASP A 11 -3.32 -15.36 -47.64
N TYR A 12 -3.64 -15.94 -46.48
CA TYR A 12 -4.65 -17.00 -46.31
C TYR A 12 -5.69 -16.63 -45.22
N PRO A 13 -6.87 -16.11 -45.58
CA PRO A 13 -7.87 -15.61 -44.63
C PRO A 13 -8.42 -16.70 -43.68
N GLU A 14 -8.39 -17.97 -44.07
CA GLU A 14 -8.75 -19.12 -43.23
C GLU A 14 -7.82 -19.30 -42.02
N MET A 15 -6.56 -18.85 -42.12
CA MET A 15 -5.59 -18.94 -41.01
C MET A 15 -5.91 -17.94 -39.89
N LYS A 16 -6.76 -16.94 -40.12
CA LYS A 16 -7.21 -16.01 -39.07
C LYS A 16 -7.91 -16.74 -37.93
N ARG A 17 -8.68 -17.80 -38.23
CA ARG A 17 -9.35 -18.63 -37.21
C ARG A 17 -8.39 -19.42 -36.32
N ILE A 18 -7.17 -19.67 -36.80
CA ILE A 18 -6.12 -20.39 -36.05
C ILE A 18 -5.34 -19.42 -35.15
N ILE A 19 -5.23 -18.15 -35.56
CA ILE A 19 -4.40 -17.13 -34.89
C ILE A 19 -5.19 -16.31 -33.88
N GLU A 20 -6.47 -16.03 -34.16
CA GLU A 20 -7.32 -15.24 -33.26
C GLU A 20 -7.44 -15.85 -31.86
N PRO A 21 -7.71 -17.15 -31.66
CA PRO A 21 -7.92 -17.70 -30.33
C PRO A 21 -6.67 -17.61 -29.42
N PRO A 22 -5.45 -17.99 -29.87
CA PRO A 22 -4.23 -17.77 -29.10
C PRO A 22 -3.97 -16.30 -28.81
N MET A 23 -4.15 -15.43 -29.81
CA MET A 23 -3.94 -13.99 -29.65
C MET A 23 -4.91 -13.36 -28.65
N HIS A 24 -6.16 -13.83 -28.61
CA HIS A 24 -7.15 -13.40 -27.62
C HIS A 24 -6.77 -13.86 -26.22
N VAL A 25 -6.30 -15.10 -26.05
CA VAL A 25 -5.82 -15.63 -24.77
C VAL A 25 -4.59 -14.87 -24.28
N ASP A 26 -3.62 -14.61 -25.16
CA ASP A 26 -2.41 -13.84 -24.83
C ASP A 26 -2.77 -12.39 -24.47
N SER A 27 -3.74 -11.78 -25.16
CA SER A 27 -4.25 -10.44 -24.84
C SER A 27 -4.94 -10.39 -23.48
N GLN A 28 -5.77 -11.37 -23.16
CA GLN A 28 -6.44 -11.46 -21.85
C GLN A 28 -5.41 -11.69 -20.73
N LEU A 29 -4.46 -12.60 -20.94
CA LEU A 29 -3.38 -12.87 -19.99
C LEU A 29 -2.52 -11.63 -19.76
N SER A 30 -2.11 -10.95 -20.82
CA SER A 30 -1.33 -9.71 -20.74
C SER A 30 -2.09 -8.61 -19.99
N SER A 31 -3.38 -8.45 -20.27
CA SER A 31 -4.23 -7.46 -19.58
C SER A 31 -4.35 -7.76 -18.09
N ASN A 32 -4.51 -9.03 -17.72
CA ASN A 32 -4.57 -9.43 -16.31
C ASN A 32 -3.24 -9.21 -15.57
N ILE A 33 -2.12 -9.49 -16.23
CA ILE A 33 -0.78 -9.23 -15.66
C ILE A 33 -0.57 -7.73 -15.45
N GLN A 34 -0.90 -6.91 -16.44
CA GLN A 34 -0.81 -5.44 -16.32
C GLN A 34 -1.71 -4.91 -15.21
N PHE A 35 -2.94 -5.41 -15.12
CA PHE A 35 -3.85 -5.03 -14.05
C PHE A 35 -3.32 -5.42 -12.67
N ALA A 36 -2.78 -6.63 -12.52
CA ALA A 36 -2.17 -7.07 -11.27
C ALA A 36 -0.99 -6.18 -10.85
N ASP A 37 -0.15 -5.75 -11.81
CA ASP A 37 0.96 -4.84 -11.56
C ASP A 37 0.46 -3.46 -11.09
N TRP A 38 -0.60 -2.93 -11.72
CA TRP A 38 -1.24 -1.68 -11.28
C TRP A 38 -1.79 -1.78 -9.85
N VAL A 39 -2.44 -2.89 -9.52
CA VAL A 39 -2.95 -3.14 -8.16
C VAL A 39 -1.80 -3.23 -7.16
N ALA A 40 -0.73 -3.97 -7.47
CA ALA A 40 0.45 -4.08 -6.60
C ALA A 40 1.14 -2.73 -6.37
N ALA A 41 1.25 -1.91 -7.42
CA ALA A 41 1.81 -0.57 -7.32
C ALA A 41 0.90 0.37 -6.50
N CYS A 42 -0.42 0.26 -6.62
CA CYS A 42 -1.37 1.02 -5.80
C CYS A 42 -1.25 0.65 -4.31
N VAL A 43 -1.22 -0.66 -4.00
CA VAL A 43 -1.07 -1.18 -2.64
C VAL A 43 0.26 -0.74 -2.02
N THR A 44 1.35 -0.79 -2.77
CA THR A 44 2.68 -0.32 -2.30
C THR A 44 2.65 1.16 -1.91
N ARG A 45 2.00 2.01 -2.71
CA ARG A 45 1.86 3.45 -2.40
C ARG A 45 0.99 3.69 -1.17
N ALA A 46 -0.05 2.87 -0.97
CA ALA A 46 -0.88 2.91 0.23
C ALA A 46 -0.08 2.56 1.49
N ILE A 47 0.74 1.51 1.41
CA ILE A 47 1.67 1.12 2.49
C ILE A 47 2.63 2.27 2.80
N GLU A 48 3.22 2.87 1.78
CA GLU A 48 4.16 3.98 1.96
C GLU A 48 3.49 5.19 2.62
N TYR A 49 2.29 5.56 2.19
CA TYR A 49 1.49 6.61 2.83
C TYR A 49 1.28 6.34 4.32
N GLN A 50 0.95 5.11 4.67
CA GLN A 50 0.73 4.73 6.07
C GLN A 50 2.00 4.67 6.92
N LEU A 51 3.18 4.51 6.32
CA LEU A 51 4.46 4.38 7.04
C LEU A 51 5.26 5.69 7.08
N ILE A 52 5.11 6.55 6.08
CA ILE A 52 5.91 7.76 5.91
C ILE A 52 5.03 9.00 6.05
N LYS A 53 5.29 9.78 7.10
CA LYS A 53 4.52 11.00 7.43
C LYS A 53 4.44 12.01 6.27
N ASP A 54 5.56 12.18 5.57
CA ASP A 54 5.68 13.12 4.45
C ASP A 54 5.55 12.43 3.08
N SER A 55 4.85 11.29 3.02
CA SER A 55 4.65 10.57 1.76
C SER A 55 3.94 11.45 0.72
N PRO A 56 4.38 11.40 -0.56
CA PRO A 56 3.69 12.08 -1.65
C PRO A 56 2.33 11.43 -1.99
N TYR A 57 2.04 10.25 -1.44
CA TYR A 57 0.88 9.44 -1.80
C TYR A 57 -0.37 9.71 -0.94
N LYS A 58 -0.52 10.93 -0.41
CA LYS A 58 -1.74 11.37 0.32
C LYS A 58 -3.03 11.23 -0.49
N TRP A 59 -2.90 11.21 -1.81
CA TRP A 59 -4.02 10.98 -2.72
C TRP A 59 -4.67 9.61 -2.51
N VAL A 60 -3.94 8.61 -1.99
CA VAL A 60 -4.49 7.26 -1.77
C VAL A 60 -5.68 7.30 -0.80
N ALA A 61 -5.60 8.08 0.28
CA ALA A 61 -6.68 8.21 1.24
C ALA A 61 -7.84 9.13 0.79
N THR A 62 -7.58 10.03 -0.17
CA THR A 62 -8.51 11.10 -0.57
C THR A 62 -9.18 10.87 -1.93
N CYS A 63 -8.66 9.93 -2.72
CA CYS A 63 -9.19 9.52 -4.02
C CYS A 63 -10.58 8.88 -3.86
N LYS A 64 -11.58 9.46 -4.54
CA LYS A 64 -12.98 9.02 -4.43
C LYS A 64 -13.20 7.66 -5.08
N GLU A 65 -12.46 7.38 -6.13
CA GLU A 65 -12.51 6.16 -6.93
C GLU A 65 -12.12 4.94 -6.08
N LEU A 66 -11.17 5.11 -5.16
CA LEU A 66 -10.77 4.05 -4.24
C LEU A 66 -11.83 3.74 -3.18
N ASN A 67 -12.79 4.65 -2.92
CA ASN A 67 -13.91 4.34 -2.04
C ASN A 67 -14.82 3.25 -2.62
N ALA A 68 -14.94 3.16 -3.95
CA ALA A 68 -15.71 2.10 -4.60
C ALA A 68 -15.07 0.72 -4.42
N VAL A 69 -13.76 0.67 -4.15
CA VAL A 69 -12.99 -0.55 -3.95
C VAL A 69 -12.92 -0.94 -2.46
N ARG A 70 -13.43 -0.09 -1.55
CA ARG A 70 -13.46 -0.42 -0.11
C ARG A 70 -14.37 -1.62 0.15
N GLY A 71 -13.86 -2.59 0.92
CA GLY A 71 -14.54 -3.87 1.15
C GLY A 71 -14.47 -4.86 -0.01
N GLY A 72 -13.89 -4.48 -1.17
CA GLY A 72 -13.77 -5.36 -2.33
C GLY A 72 -12.69 -6.44 -2.16
N PHE A 73 -11.63 -6.17 -1.42
CA PHE A 73 -10.62 -7.18 -1.10
C PHE A 73 -11.12 -8.08 0.04
N THR A 74 -11.67 -9.25 -0.28
CA THR A 74 -12.08 -10.24 0.73
C THR A 74 -10.91 -11.12 1.16
N SER A 75 -11.11 -11.99 2.15
CA SER A 75 -10.12 -13.00 2.58
C SER A 75 -9.64 -13.92 1.44
N GLU A 76 -10.45 -14.06 0.39
CA GLU A 76 -10.12 -14.81 -0.83
C GLU A 76 -9.20 -14.06 -1.80
N SER A 77 -8.82 -12.82 -1.50
CA SER A 77 -7.94 -12.01 -2.36
C SER A 77 -6.52 -12.55 -2.33
N LYS A 78 -5.95 -12.83 -3.51
CA LYS A 78 -4.63 -13.47 -3.66
C LYS A 78 -3.43 -12.53 -3.56
N ILE A 79 -3.62 -11.32 -3.01
CA ILE A 79 -2.53 -10.36 -2.85
C ILE A 79 -1.84 -10.68 -1.53
N HIS A 80 -0.64 -11.25 -1.62
CA HIS A 80 0.19 -11.57 -0.47
C HIS A 80 1.48 -10.78 -0.53
N LEU A 81 1.90 -10.24 0.62
CA LEU A 81 3.24 -9.67 0.74
C LEU A 81 4.26 -10.80 0.90
N TRP A 82 5.45 -10.60 0.34
CA TRP A 82 6.52 -11.59 0.44
C TRP A 82 6.89 -11.84 1.90
N LYS A 83 6.70 -13.10 2.36
CA LYS A 83 6.97 -13.56 3.73
C LYS A 83 6.24 -12.77 4.83
N ARG A 84 5.12 -12.13 4.52
CA ARG A 84 4.35 -11.37 5.52
C ARG A 84 2.87 -11.43 5.21
N ASP A 85 2.07 -11.67 6.24
CA ASP A 85 0.62 -11.55 6.17
C ASP A 85 0.19 -10.25 6.87
N LEU A 86 -0.73 -9.51 6.24
CA LEU A 86 -1.21 -8.21 6.69
C LEU A 86 -2.74 -8.25 6.66
N ALA A 87 -3.36 -8.35 7.84
CA ALA A 87 -4.81 -8.41 7.95
C ALA A 87 -5.52 -7.13 7.43
N ASP A 88 -4.80 -6.00 7.40
CA ASP A 88 -5.22 -4.69 6.87
C ASP A 88 -5.25 -4.60 5.34
N LEU A 89 -4.73 -5.61 4.61
CA LEU A 89 -4.97 -5.76 3.17
C LEU A 89 -6.41 -6.17 2.88
N ASN A 90 -7.02 -6.95 3.79
CA ASN A 90 -8.41 -7.33 3.68
C ASN A 90 -9.30 -6.09 3.89
N HIS A 91 -10.42 -6.08 3.19
CA HIS A 91 -11.42 -5.02 3.12
C HIS A 91 -10.87 -3.64 2.71
N THR A 92 -9.67 -3.60 2.11
CA THR A 92 -9.04 -2.37 1.63
C THR A 92 -8.74 -1.38 2.78
N GLU A 93 -8.50 -1.88 3.99
CA GLU A 93 -8.21 -1.03 5.14
C GLU A 93 -6.89 -0.25 5.01
N ILE A 94 -6.01 -0.73 4.13
CA ILE A 94 -4.75 -0.07 3.74
C ILE A 94 -4.94 1.32 3.09
N VAL A 95 -6.14 1.61 2.59
CA VAL A 95 -6.52 2.88 1.95
C VAL A 95 -7.23 3.83 2.94
N ARG A 96 -7.23 3.48 4.23
CA ARG A 96 -7.73 4.39 5.27
C ARG A 96 -6.79 5.58 5.41
N ASP A 97 -7.41 6.72 5.71
CA ASP A 97 -6.69 7.97 5.97
C ASP A 97 -5.81 7.88 7.22
N GLU A 98 -6.35 7.24 8.25
CA GLU A 98 -5.62 6.93 9.48
C GLU A 98 -5.37 5.42 9.56
N ARG A 99 -4.11 5.02 9.71
CA ARG A 99 -3.79 3.64 10.05
C ARG A 99 -4.18 3.40 11.51
N PRO A 100 -5.01 2.39 11.82
CA PRO A 100 -5.17 1.93 13.19
C PRO A 100 -3.87 1.22 13.60
N LEU A 101 -2.87 1.98 14.05
CA LEU A 101 -1.80 1.44 14.88
C LEU A 101 -2.49 0.81 16.09
N TYR A 102 -2.10 -0.44 16.41
CA TYR A 102 -2.28 -1.17 17.67
C TYR A 102 -3.13 -0.46 18.75
N PRO A 103 -4.05 -1.21 19.41
CA PRO A 103 -5.33 -0.70 19.89
C PRO A 103 -5.24 0.73 20.38
N LYS A 104 -6.04 1.64 19.78
CA LYS A 104 -6.15 3.06 20.17
C LYS A 104 -6.07 3.14 21.69
N ALA A 105 -4.89 3.48 22.21
CA ALA A 105 -4.74 3.69 23.63
C ALA A 105 -5.69 4.85 23.93
N ALA A 106 -6.71 4.62 24.75
CA ALA A 106 -7.53 5.70 25.25
C ALA A 106 -6.61 6.60 26.09
N GLY A 107 -6.04 7.64 25.47
CA GLY A 107 -5.01 8.49 26.07
C GLY A 107 -4.09 9.15 25.05
N HIS A 108 -3.25 10.07 25.54
CA HIS A 108 -2.27 10.79 24.71
C HIS A 108 -1.11 9.85 24.34
N LEU A 109 -1.04 9.44 23.07
CA LEU A 109 0.06 8.63 22.56
C LEU A 109 1.37 9.43 22.58
N ILE A 110 2.44 8.77 23.04
CA ILE A 110 3.78 9.35 23.13
C ILE A 110 4.31 9.75 21.73
N GLY A 111 3.98 8.99 20.67
CA GLY A 111 4.45 9.23 19.31
C GLY A 111 3.85 10.43 18.58
N ASP A 112 2.78 11.03 19.11
CA ASP A 112 2.08 12.17 18.49
C ASP A 112 2.66 13.54 18.91
N ARG A 113 3.67 13.54 19.79
CA ARG A 113 4.29 14.77 20.28
C ARG A 113 5.53 15.11 19.47
N ASN A 114 5.64 16.38 19.09
CA ASN A 114 6.80 16.97 18.42
C ASN A 114 8.11 16.59 19.17
N PRO A 115 9.15 16.08 18.49
CA PRO A 115 10.47 15.76 19.06
C PRO A 115 11.03 16.85 20.01
N GLU A 116 10.75 18.11 19.72
CA GLU A 116 11.19 19.24 20.55
C GLU A 116 10.58 19.25 21.96
N VAL A 117 9.35 18.73 22.11
CA VAL A 117 8.69 18.61 23.40
C VAL A 117 9.42 17.58 24.27
N PHE A 118 9.98 16.53 23.68
CA PHE A 118 10.80 15.56 24.40
C PHE A 118 12.09 16.17 24.93
N HIS A 119 12.78 16.96 24.10
CA HIS A 119 13.98 17.67 24.55
C HIS A 119 13.67 18.63 25.71
N LYS A 120 12.53 19.32 25.67
CA LYS A 120 12.08 20.18 26.77
C LYS A 120 11.75 19.41 28.04
N ILE A 121 11.02 18.29 27.94
CA ILE A 121 10.67 17.44 29.08
C ILE A 121 11.92 16.84 29.71
N LYS A 122 12.86 16.31 28.90
CA LYS A 122 14.14 15.78 29.36
C LYS A 122 14.95 16.86 30.08
N ALA A 123 15.11 18.04 29.48
CA ALA A 123 15.84 19.15 30.10
C ALA A 123 15.16 19.69 31.38
N ALA A 124 13.84 19.56 31.51
CA ALA A 124 13.12 19.90 32.73
C ALA A 124 13.32 18.85 33.83
N ALA A 125 13.29 17.57 33.48
CA ALA A 125 13.55 16.45 34.39
C ALA A 125 14.99 16.50 34.94
N GLU A 126 15.98 16.74 34.07
CA GLU A 126 17.39 16.89 34.47
C GLU A 126 17.59 18.06 35.44
N ARG A 127 16.92 19.19 35.21
CA ARG A 127 16.93 20.35 36.12
C ARG A 127 16.27 20.07 37.47
N ALA A 128 15.19 19.27 37.47
CA ALA A 128 14.51 18.88 38.70
C ALA A 128 15.36 17.91 39.53
N SER A 129 15.97 16.90 38.89
CA SER A 129 16.89 15.97 39.54
C SER A 129 18.11 16.70 40.10
N ALA A 130 18.71 17.63 39.34
CA ALA A 130 19.85 18.41 39.82
C ALA A 130 19.51 19.25 41.07
N ARG A 131 18.31 19.84 41.14
CA ARG A 131 17.84 20.60 42.31
C ARG A 131 17.62 19.73 43.54
N GLN A 132 17.13 18.50 43.37
CA GLN A 132 16.98 17.56 44.49
C GLN A 132 18.34 17.14 45.05
N THR A 133 19.34 16.94 44.20
CA THR A 133 20.71 16.61 44.65
C THR A 133 21.37 17.77 45.43
N THR A 134 21.04 19.03 45.12
CA THR A 134 21.60 20.20 45.83
C THR A 134 20.89 20.51 47.16
N GLN A 135 19.65 20.05 47.36
CA GLN A 135 18.91 20.24 48.62
C GLN A 135 19.16 19.13 49.67
N SER A 136 19.97 18.12 49.34
CA SER A 136 20.22 16.93 50.15
C SER A 136 21.61 16.89 50.79
N GLY A 137 22.36 18.00 50.79
CA GLY A 137 23.68 18.15 51.43
C GLY A 137 23.72 19.42 52.27
#